data_AF-A0A1B8EHA1-F1
#
_entry.id   AF-A0A1B8EHA1-F1
#
_cell.length_a   1.000
_cell.length_b   1.000
_cell.length_c   1.000
_cell.angle_alpha   90.00
_cell.angle_beta   90.00
_cell.angle_gamma   90.00
#
_symmetry.space_group_name_H-M   'P 1'
#
loop_
_entity.id
_entity.type
_entity.pdbx_description
1 polymer ?
#
loop_
_entity_poly.entity_id
_entity_poly.type
_entity_poly.pdbx_seq_one_letter_code
_entity_poly.pdbx_strand_id
1 'polypeptide(L)'
;MQSLLKQGRVPEAARAGSFGYVGAPVTMRNYEPLSDLELVMNQSTSFSSYERWLDLDDATAGVYYINSGTTYKREYLASNPAELIAIRIVADKPGSVSFNLHLRKGQSLNRWEDYSSKSGNDTIIIGGESEDQAGIAFSAGAKVVASGGNVYTIGDYIIDELLAKFGNKYHAYLSIKTGQGHVSCSWLHVSFTDLWGDNAPQDNPYPSTFWPGGAAWLVTHMMEHYRFTGNKTLLEEQFTILKETALFFVDFLTDYNGRKVTNTTLSLENSYLLPSGEAVALTLGLTLDNSLLWELFGIVLEAQDILGQHDHQFTVQITGLRAQLPPLRVNSVGGIMEWIHDYTESRKTDLGHRHFSRLFGLFPGSEITNSNATTFKAAKMSLQRRMSNGGGSTGWSRAWSILLSGRAFLADMVHSNVVQLLNNYTYANSLLDSGPPATFQIDGNLGGTAGIAEALLQSHETVHANGSNGFQGTSLQSASTGSRYKTFFIRLLPALPSQWSANGGGFVSGLLARGGFKIDIAWSSTGDLLAANIISNKGNDVYVRLRLHN
;
A
#
# COMPACT_ATOMS: atom_id res chain seq x y z
N MET A 1 -23.98 21.98 2.41
CA MET A 1 -22.54 22.04 2.76
C MET A 1 -21.76 23.00 1.86
N GLN A 2 -21.71 22.77 0.55
CA GLN A 2 -20.89 23.56 -0.39
C GLN A 2 -21.10 25.09 -0.29
N SER A 3 -22.35 25.55 -0.20
CA SER A 3 -22.67 26.97 -0.04
C SER A 3 -22.10 27.56 1.26
N LEU A 4 -22.15 26.80 2.36
CA LEU A 4 -21.61 27.21 3.66
C LEU A 4 -20.08 27.34 3.61
N LEU A 5 -19.38 26.39 2.95
CA LEU A 5 -17.92 26.45 2.79
C LEU A 5 -17.48 27.66 1.96
N LYS A 6 -18.20 27.99 0.88
CA LYS A 6 -17.92 29.21 0.08
C LYS A 6 -18.08 30.49 0.90
N GLN A 7 -18.95 30.50 1.91
CA GLN A 7 -19.16 31.60 2.85
C GLN A 7 -18.21 31.59 4.06
N GLY A 8 -17.30 30.62 4.15
CA GLY A 8 -16.41 30.46 5.32
C GLY A 8 -17.09 29.90 6.57
N ARG A 9 -18.34 29.43 6.48
CA ARG A 9 -19.13 28.88 7.60
C ARG A 9 -18.83 27.39 7.79
N VAL A 10 -17.56 27.07 8.04
CA VAL A 10 -17.05 25.69 8.10
C VAL A 10 -17.72 24.83 9.19
N PRO A 11 -17.92 25.31 10.44
CA PRO A 11 -18.57 24.50 11.48
C PRO A 11 -20.01 24.10 11.13
N GLU A 12 -20.74 24.98 10.46
CA GLU A 12 -22.10 24.71 10.00
C GLU A 12 -22.12 23.72 8.84
N ALA A 13 -21.11 23.80 7.95
CA ALA A 13 -20.93 22.81 6.89
C ALA A 13 -20.65 21.42 7.46
N ALA A 14 -19.78 21.32 8.48
CA ALA A 14 -19.47 20.06 9.15
C ALA A 14 -20.71 19.44 9.82
N ARG A 15 -21.49 20.26 10.54
CA ARG A 15 -22.76 19.82 11.15
C ARG A 15 -23.78 19.35 10.11
N ALA A 16 -23.88 20.03 8.98
CA ALA A 16 -24.76 19.58 7.89
C ALA A 16 -24.29 18.23 7.30
N GLY A 17 -22.97 18.02 7.19
CA GLY A 17 -22.38 16.77 6.69
C GLY A 17 -22.65 15.57 7.59
N SER A 18 -22.55 15.73 8.90
CA SER A 18 -22.80 14.63 9.86
C SER A 18 -24.23 14.08 9.81
N PHE A 19 -25.20 14.82 9.27
CA PHE A 19 -26.59 14.38 9.19
C PHE A 19 -26.98 13.72 7.86
N GLY A 20 -26.28 14.02 6.77
CA GLY A 20 -26.74 13.64 5.43
C GLY A 20 -25.65 13.30 4.42
N TYR A 21 -24.38 13.32 4.82
CA TYR A 21 -23.26 12.97 3.95
C TYR A 21 -22.45 11.78 4.47
N VAL A 22 -22.86 11.15 5.56
CA VAL A 22 -22.27 9.90 6.06
C VAL A 22 -23.04 8.69 5.49
N GLY A 23 -22.35 7.56 5.33
CA GLY A 23 -22.97 6.30 4.97
C GLY A 23 -24.00 5.83 5.99
N ALA A 24 -24.94 4.98 5.55
CA ALA A 24 -25.89 4.31 6.41
C ALA A 24 -25.84 2.80 6.09
N PRO A 25 -25.15 1.97 6.90
CA PRO A 25 -24.47 2.29 8.16
C PRO A 25 -23.21 3.17 7.99
N VAL A 26 -22.77 3.79 9.09
CA VAL A 26 -21.57 4.68 9.14
C VAL A 26 -20.25 3.90 9.24
N THR A 27 -20.29 2.58 9.22
CA THR A 27 -19.13 1.68 9.31
C THR A 27 -19.17 0.66 8.19
N MET A 28 -17.99 0.27 7.69
CA MET A 28 -17.81 -0.84 6.75
C MET A 28 -17.78 -2.19 7.48
N ARG A 29 -17.84 -3.29 6.72
CA ARG A 29 -17.65 -4.63 7.28
C ARG A 29 -16.16 -4.92 7.53
N ASN A 30 -15.90 -5.84 8.47
CA ASN A 30 -14.54 -6.18 8.88
C ASN A 30 -14.07 -7.45 8.18
N TYR A 31 -12.75 -7.55 7.95
CA TYR A 31 -12.13 -8.83 7.63
C TYR A 31 -12.18 -9.76 8.84
N GLU A 32 -12.60 -11.01 8.64
CA GLU A 32 -12.66 -12.02 9.69
C GLU A 32 -11.59 -13.10 9.55
N PRO A 33 -10.96 -13.55 10.65
CA PRO A 33 -10.18 -14.78 10.67
C PRO A 33 -11.06 -16.00 10.33
N LEU A 34 -10.54 -16.88 9.46
CA LEU A 34 -11.23 -18.12 9.06
C LEU A 34 -11.31 -19.12 10.22
N SER A 35 -10.17 -19.56 10.73
CA SER A 35 -10.05 -20.54 11.82
C SER A 35 -8.61 -20.67 12.30
N ASP A 36 -8.41 -21.21 13.50
CA ASP A 36 -7.15 -21.75 13.99
C ASP A 36 -7.08 -23.26 13.68
N LEU A 37 -5.94 -23.73 13.18
CA LEU A 37 -5.57 -25.15 13.19
C LEU A 37 -4.72 -25.41 14.42
N GLU A 38 -5.28 -26.14 15.37
CA GLU A 38 -4.58 -26.53 16.59
C GLU A 38 -3.95 -27.91 16.40
N LEU A 39 -2.65 -28.00 16.70
CA LEU A 39 -1.90 -29.23 16.64
C LEU A 39 -1.21 -29.49 17.97
N VAL A 40 -1.76 -30.45 18.73
CA VAL A 40 -1.29 -30.84 20.06
C VAL A 40 -0.43 -32.09 19.92
N MET A 41 0.88 -31.93 20.06
CA MET A 41 1.80 -33.07 20.06
C MET A 41 1.67 -33.86 21.36
N ASN A 42 1.48 -35.17 21.28
CA ASN A 42 1.36 -36.07 22.44
C ASN A 42 2.76 -36.40 23.01
N GLN A 43 3.43 -35.37 23.54
CA GLN A 43 4.83 -35.45 24.00
C GLN A 43 5.01 -34.69 25.33
N SER A 44 6.16 -34.86 25.98
CA SER A 44 6.52 -34.09 27.18
C SER A 44 6.56 -32.59 26.89
N THR A 45 6.27 -31.74 27.89
CA THR A 45 6.43 -30.28 27.78
C THR A 45 7.89 -29.83 27.83
N SER A 46 8.81 -30.70 28.24
CA SER A 46 10.25 -30.42 28.26
C SER A 46 10.89 -30.74 26.90
N PHE A 47 11.56 -29.76 26.32
CA PHE A 47 12.29 -29.88 25.06
C PHE A 47 13.61 -29.10 25.12
N SER A 48 14.52 -29.41 24.20
CA SER A 48 15.80 -28.71 24.03
C SER A 48 16.05 -28.40 22.55
N SER A 49 17.12 -27.63 22.29
CA SER A 49 17.56 -27.28 20.93
C SER A 49 16.45 -26.73 20.05
N TYR A 50 15.62 -25.85 20.62
CA TYR A 50 14.50 -25.25 19.90
C TYR A 50 14.98 -24.20 18.90
N GLU A 51 14.48 -24.29 17.68
CA GLU A 51 14.64 -23.30 16.64
C GLU A 51 13.31 -23.13 15.90
N ARG A 52 13.01 -21.89 15.49
CA ARG A 52 11.93 -21.59 14.54
C ARG A 52 12.43 -20.61 13.49
N TRP A 53 11.97 -20.76 12.26
CA TRP A 53 12.37 -19.91 11.15
C TRP A 53 11.22 -19.62 10.19
N LEU A 54 11.39 -18.55 9.43
CA LEU A 54 10.69 -18.25 8.18
C LEU A 54 11.78 -17.95 7.15
N ASP A 55 11.88 -18.81 6.15
CA ASP A 55 12.79 -18.64 5.03
C ASP A 55 12.08 -17.85 3.92
N LEU A 56 12.66 -16.70 3.56
CA LEU A 56 12.06 -15.81 2.56
C LEU A 56 12.42 -16.21 1.11
N ASP A 57 13.45 -17.04 0.92
CA ASP A 57 13.90 -17.48 -0.41
C ASP A 57 13.00 -18.59 -0.97
N ASP A 58 12.52 -19.49 -0.10
CA ASP A 58 11.63 -20.60 -0.49
C ASP A 58 10.20 -20.54 0.09
N ALA A 59 9.91 -19.49 0.88
CA ALA A 59 8.63 -19.25 1.53
C ALA A 59 8.18 -20.36 2.50
N THR A 60 9.12 -21.11 3.09
CA THR A 60 8.83 -22.10 4.12
C THR A 60 8.99 -21.53 5.52
N ALA A 61 8.08 -21.88 6.42
CA ALA A 61 8.28 -21.68 7.85
C ALA A 61 8.52 -23.03 8.52
N GLY A 62 9.17 -23.04 9.68
CA GLY A 62 9.37 -24.30 10.38
C GLY A 62 9.77 -24.16 11.84
N VAL A 63 9.72 -25.31 12.50
CA VAL A 63 10.17 -25.49 13.88
C VAL A 63 10.98 -26.77 13.98
N TYR A 64 12.07 -26.70 14.72
CA TYR A 64 12.94 -27.81 15.05
C TYR A 64 13.09 -27.87 16.58
N TYR A 65 13.05 -29.07 17.15
CA TYR A 65 13.30 -29.27 18.58
C TYR A 65 13.63 -30.73 18.89
N ILE A 66 14.25 -30.97 20.05
CA ILE A 66 14.49 -32.30 20.61
C ILE A 66 13.56 -32.51 21.80
N ASN A 67 12.80 -33.61 21.80
CA ASN A 67 11.93 -34.02 22.90
C ASN A 67 12.23 -35.47 23.27
N SER A 68 12.53 -35.74 24.55
CA SER A 68 12.83 -37.10 25.05
C SER A 68 13.91 -37.83 24.22
N GLY A 69 14.91 -37.09 23.75
CA GLY A 69 16.00 -37.60 22.92
C GLY A 69 15.63 -37.94 21.48
N THR A 70 14.44 -37.57 21.01
CA THR A 70 13.97 -37.70 19.63
C THR A 70 13.92 -36.31 18.98
N THR A 71 14.41 -36.21 17.76
CA THR A 71 14.41 -34.96 17.00
C THR A 71 13.12 -34.82 16.21
N TYR A 72 12.47 -33.66 16.29
CA TYR A 72 11.26 -33.34 15.56
C TYR A 72 11.50 -32.14 14.64
N LYS A 73 10.94 -32.22 13.43
CA LYS A 73 10.90 -31.09 12.48
C LYS A 73 9.47 -30.91 11.96
N ARG A 74 9.00 -29.67 11.99
CA ARG A 74 7.75 -29.23 11.36
C ARG A 74 8.05 -28.19 10.30
N GLU A 75 7.48 -28.34 9.11
CA GLU A 75 7.61 -27.40 8.00
C GLU A 75 6.22 -27.00 7.51
N TYR A 76 6.03 -25.72 7.21
CA TYR A 76 4.76 -25.10 6.82
C TYR A 76 4.93 -24.38 5.49
N LEU A 77 3.97 -24.54 4.58
CA LEU A 77 3.96 -23.88 3.27
C LEU A 77 2.52 -23.56 2.86
N ALA A 78 2.25 -22.34 2.40
CA ALA A 78 1.01 -22.01 1.68
C ALA A 78 1.30 -22.09 0.17
N SER A 79 0.81 -23.15 -0.49
CA SER A 79 1.10 -23.43 -1.90
C SER A 79 0.05 -22.79 -2.80
N ASN A 80 0.45 -21.84 -3.64
CA ASN A 80 -0.42 -21.30 -4.69
C ASN A 80 -0.77 -22.35 -5.77
N PRO A 81 0.18 -23.14 -6.34
CA PRO A 81 -0.16 -24.12 -7.37
C PRO A 81 -1.07 -25.28 -6.91
N ALA A 82 -1.01 -25.63 -5.62
CA ALA A 82 -1.82 -26.69 -5.04
C ALA A 82 -3.04 -26.17 -4.26
N GLU A 83 -3.20 -24.85 -4.15
CA GLU A 83 -4.32 -24.17 -3.47
C GLU A 83 -4.58 -24.68 -2.04
N LEU A 84 -3.50 -24.91 -1.28
CA LEU A 84 -3.58 -25.46 0.08
C LEU A 84 -2.44 -24.98 0.98
N ILE A 85 -2.64 -25.09 2.30
CA ILE A 85 -1.57 -25.01 3.28
C ILE A 85 -1.11 -26.43 3.63
N ALA A 86 0.18 -26.71 3.49
CA ALA A 86 0.78 -27.98 3.82
C ALA A 86 1.60 -27.87 5.11
N ILE A 87 1.46 -28.88 5.98
CA ILE A 87 2.27 -29.06 7.19
C ILE A 87 2.94 -30.41 7.12
N ARG A 88 4.27 -30.44 7.11
CA ARG A 88 5.05 -31.67 7.16
C ARG A 88 5.60 -31.87 8.56
N ILE A 89 5.35 -33.05 9.15
CA ILE A 89 5.82 -33.42 10.49
C ILE A 89 6.66 -34.68 10.37
N VAL A 90 7.89 -34.62 10.87
CA VAL A 90 8.82 -35.75 10.85
C VAL A 90 9.52 -35.89 12.20
N ALA A 91 9.84 -37.13 12.55
CA ALA A 91 10.72 -37.47 13.65
C ALA A 91 11.87 -38.36 13.16
N ASP A 92 13.04 -38.25 13.78
CA ASP A 92 14.21 -39.07 13.43
C ASP A 92 14.09 -40.53 13.88
N LYS A 93 13.23 -40.82 14.87
CA LYS A 93 12.93 -42.18 15.33
C LYS A 93 11.56 -42.66 14.81
N PRO A 94 11.50 -43.87 14.22
CA PRO A 94 10.24 -44.46 13.79
C PRO A 94 9.19 -44.55 14.88
N GLY A 95 7.95 -44.25 14.53
CA GLY A 95 6.82 -44.30 15.46
C GLY A 95 6.93 -43.31 16.62
N SER A 96 7.54 -42.13 16.41
CA SER A 96 7.65 -41.11 17.46
C SER A 96 6.73 -39.91 17.26
N VAL A 97 6.08 -39.79 16.10
CA VAL A 97 5.07 -38.76 15.87
C VAL A 97 3.74 -39.30 16.40
N SER A 98 3.09 -38.50 17.24
CA SER A 98 1.71 -38.68 17.67
C SER A 98 1.18 -37.32 18.06
N PHE A 99 -0.03 -37.00 17.60
CA PHE A 99 -0.66 -35.71 17.83
C PHE A 99 -2.17 -35.79 17.71
N ASN A 100 -2.82 -34.76 18.25
CA ASN A 100 -4.23 -34.47 18.05
C ASN A 100 -4.34 -33.19 17.22
N LEU A 101 -5.19 -33.21 16.19
CA LEU A 101 -5.44 -32.06 15.32
C LEU A 101 -6.91 -31.65 15.43
N HIS A 102 -7.14 -30.35 15.56
CA HIS A 102 -8.47 -29.74 15.60
C HIS A 102 -8.52 -28.45 14.79
N LEU A 103 -9.69 -28.12 14.25
CA LEU A 103 -9.98 -26.83 13.64
C LEU A 103 -11.00 -26.11 14.51
N ARG A 104 -10.74 -24.85 14.87
CA ARG A 104 -11.66 -24.04 15.67
C ARG A 104 -11.75 -22.61 15.14
N LYS A 105 -12.93 -21.98 15.23
CA LYS A 105 -13.07 -20.53 14.98
C LYS A 105 -13.39 -19.84 16.31
N GLY A 106 -12.72 -18.71 16.57
CA GLY A 106 -12.90 -17.92 17.80
C GLY A 106 -12.15 -18.47 19.03
N GLN A 107 -12.04 -17.61 20.06
CA GLN A 107 -11.27 -17.88 21.30
C GLN A 107 -12.16 -17.97 22.55
N SER A 108 -13.48 -17.86 22.41
CA SER A 108 -14.46 -17.91 23.50
C SER A 108 -15.39 -19.12 23.37
N LEU A 109 -16.15 -19.44 24.43
CA LEU A 109 -17.18 -20.49 24.44
C LEU A 109 -18.42 -20.16 23.57
N ASN A 110 -18.35 -19.14 22.72
CA ASN A 110 -19.42 -18.84 21.77
C ASN A 110 -19.34 -19.80 20.59
N ARG A 111 -20.47 -20.07 19.95
CA ARG A 111 -20.52 -20.84 18.70
C ARG A 111 -20.17 -19.92 17.54
N TRP A 112 -19.02 -20.16 16.91
CA TRP A 112 -18.52 -19.38 15.76
C TRP A 112 -18.61 -20.12 14.42
N GLU A 113 -18.95 -21.41 14.48
CA GLU A 113 -19.19 -22.27 13.32
C GLU A 113 -20.57 -22.94 13.40
N ASP A 114 -21.20 -23.12 12.24
CA ASP A 114 -22.51 -23.77 12.15
C ASP A 114 -22.39 -25.29 12.20
N TYR A 115 -21.29 -25.85 11.70
CA TYR A 115 -21.04 -27.27 11.78
C TYR A 115 -19.57 -27.62 11.86
N SER A 116 -19.31 -28.77 12.48
CA SER A 116 -18.05 -29.48 12.43
C SER A 116 -18.35 -30.96 12.20
N SER A 117 -17.59 -31.60 11.31
CA SER A 117 -17.84 -32.98 10.90
C SER A 117 -16.57 -33.68 10.44
N LYS A 118 -16.56 -35.01 10.56
CA LYS A 118 -15.53 -35.84 9.93
C LYS A 118 -15.90 -36.22 8.50
N SER A 119 -14.89 -36.42 7.67
CA SER A 119 -14.99 -37.03 6.36
C SER A 119 -14.04 -38.22 6.27
N GLY A 120 -14.56 -39.44 6.31
CA GLY A 120 -13.72 -40.63 6.43
C GLY A 120 -13.02 -40.73 7.79
N ASN A 121 -11.82 -41.31 7.81
CA ASN A 121 -11.03 -41.52 9.04
C ASN A 121 -9.89 -40.51 9.19
N ASP A 122 -9.64 -39.66 8.21
CA ASP A 122 -8.40 -38.88 8.11
C ASP A 122 -8.65 -37.39 7.84
N THR A 123 -9.91 -36.95 7.83
CA THR A 123 -10.30 -35.58 7.46
C THR A 123 -11.36 -35.04 8.41
N ILE A 124 -11.20 -33.78 8.81
CA ILE A 124 -12.21 -32.99 9.54
C ILE A 124 -12.53 -31.73 8.75
N ILE A 125 -13.77 -31.25 8.87
CA ILE A 125 -14.29 -30.08 8.15
C ILE A 125 -15.13 -29.26 9.12
N ILE A 126 -14.86 -27.96 9.16
CA ILE A 126 -15.71 -26.96 9.79
C ILE A 126 -16.34 -26.06 8.72
N GLY A 127 -17.45 -25.43 9.05
CA GLY A 127 -18.02 -24.40 8.21
C GLY A 127 -19.20 -23.68 8.85
N GLY A 128 -19.65 -22.65 8.16
CA GLY A 128 -20.79 -21.84 8.57
C GLY A 128 -20.95 -20.64 7.66
N GLU A 129 -21.68 -19.65 8.14
CA GLU A 129 -21.94 -18.39 7.47
C GLU A 129 -21.49 -17.21 8.34
N SER A 130 -20.98 -16.12 7.74
CA SER A 130 -20.65 -14.91 8.51
C SER A 130 -21.91 -14.24 9.07
N GLU A 131 -21.78 -13.46 10.15
CA GLU A 131 -22.92 -12.89 10.91
C GLU A 131 -23.65 -11.72 10.21
N ASP A 132 -23.68 -11.69 8.87
CA ASP A 132 -24.33 -10.66 8.07
C ASP A 132 -25.72 -11.11 7.55
N GLN A 133 -26.60 -10.15 7.20
CA GLN A 133 -27.92 -10.43 6.63
C GLN A 133 -27.88 -11.28 5.34
N ALA A 134 -26.73 -11.29 4.65
CA ALA A 134 -26.42 -12.16 3.52
C ALA A 134 -24.95 -12.62 3.67
N GLY A 135 -24.70 -13.46 4.67
CA GLY A 135 -23.36 -13.83 5.06
C GLY A 135 -22.63 -14.66 4.01
N ILE A 136 -21.30 -14.66 4.11
CA ILE A 136 -20.45 -15.46 3.24
C ILE A 136 -20.35 -16.85 3.85
N ALA A 137 -20.85 -17.85 3.13
CA ALA A 137 -20.63 -19.24 3.49
C ALA A 137 -19.14 -19.59 3.38
N PHE A 138 -18.60 -20.20 4.43
CA PHE A 138 -17.21 -20.65 4.50
C PHE A 138 -17.11 -22.13 4.86
N SER A 139 -16.01 -22.75 4.43
CA SER A 139 -15.60 -24.06 4.90
C SER A 139 -14.08 -24.15 4.95
N ALA A 140 -13.57 -24.82 5.99
CA ALA A 140 -12.17 -25.16 6.15
C ALA A 140 -12.06 -26.65 6.50
N GLY A 141 -11.16 -27.36 5.84
CA GLY A 141 -10.95 -28.79 6.08
C GLY A 141 -9.48 -29.12 6.25
N ALA A 142 -9.18 -30.00 7.21
CA ALA A 142 -7.84 -30.51 7.44
C ALA A 142 -7.82 -32.02 7.20
N LYS A 143 -6.87 -32.49 6.40
CA LYS A 143 -6.64 -33.92 6.11
C LYS A 143 -5.25 -34.34 6.56
N VAL A 144 -5.12 -35.48 7.23
CA VAL A 144 -3.85 -36.10 7.61
C VAL A 144 -3.51 -37.25 6.67
N VAL A 145 -2.31 -37.23 6.08
CA VAL A 145 -1.75 -38.33 5.29
C VAL A 145 -0.50 -38.85 5.99
N ALA A 146 -0.57 -40.08 6.48
CA ALA A 146 0.49 -40.74 7.23
C ALA A 146 1.26 -41.75 6.36
N SER A 147 2.57 -41.83 6.55
CA SER A 147 3.42 -42.87 5.94
C SER A 147 3.49 -44.18 6.76
N GLY A 148 2.82 -44.21 7.90
CA GLY A 148 2.65 -45.35 8.82
C GLY A 148 1.97 -44.87 10.11
N GLY A 149 1.65 -45.77 11.05
CA GLY A 149 0.81 -45.45 12.21
C GLY A 149 -0.70 -45.52 11.88
N ASN A 150 -1.56 -45.15 12.84
CA ASN A 150 -3.01 -45.17 12.67
C ASN A 150 -3.59 -43.76 12.78
N VAL A 151 -4.25 -43.31 11.71
CA VAL A 151 -5.02 -42.08 11.67
C VAL A 151 -6.50 -42.43 11.77
N TYR A 152 -7.18 -41.83 12.73
CA TYR A 152 -8.63 -41.96 12.85
C TYR A 152 -9.25 -40.67 13.40
N THR A 153 -10.54 -40.50 13.21
CA THR A 153 -11.31 -39.34 13.70
C THR A 153 -12.20 -39.73 14.88
N ILE A 154 -12.23 -38.90 15.93
CA ILE A 154 -13.24 -38.96 17.01
C ILE A 154 -13.90 -37.59 17.11
N GLY A 155 -15.21 -37.53 16.89
CA GLY A 155 -15.92 -36.25 16.83
C GLY A 155 -15.35 -35.37 15.72
N ASP A 156 -14.91 -34.18 16.09
CA ASP A 156 -14.24 -33.17 15.26
C ASP A 156 -12.71 -33.15 15.40
N TYR A 157 -12.12 -34.14 16.07
CA TYR A 157 -10.68 -34.31 16.17
C TYR A 157 -10.16 -35.36 15.18
N ILE A 158 -8.99 -35.11 14.60
CA ILE A 158 -8.14 -36.15 14.00
C ILE A 158 -7.10 -36.57 15.03
N ILE A 159 -7.04 -37.86 15.31
CA ILE A 159 -6.09 -38.48 16.23
C ILE A 159 -5.11 -39.32 15.40
N ASP A 160 -3.82 -39.12 15.64
CA ASP A 160 -2.75 -40.00 15.17
C ASP A 160 -2.14 -40.76 16.35
N GLU A 161 -2.42 -42.06 16.40
CA GLU A 161 -2.06 -42.94 17.51
C GLU A 161 -1.09 -44.06 17.11
N LEU A 162 -0.21 -44.36 18.05
CA LEU A 162 0.79 -45.41 17.96
C LEU A 162 0.19 -46.78 18.26
N LEU A 163 -0.25 -47.48 17.22
CA LEU A 163 -0.51 -48.93 17.30
C LEU A 163 0.21 -49.62 16.14
N ALA A 164 1.43 -50.08 16.45
CA ALA A 164 2.41 -50.78 15.61
C ALA A 164 3.39 -49.88 14.82
N LYS A 165 4.68 -50.18 15.05
CA LYS A 165 5.89 -49.60 14.41
C LYS A 165 5.69 -49.50 12.90
N PHE A 166 6.07 -48.38 12.25
CA PHE A 166 6.63 -48.25 10.88
C PHE A 166 6.46 -46.85 10.23
N GLY A 167 5.83 -45.85 10.85
CA GLY A 167 5.70 -44.49 10.27
C GLY A 167 6.70 -43.44 10.79
N ASN A 168 7.31 -42.64 9.89
CA ASN A 168 8.26 -41.55 10.25
C ASN A 168 7.95 -40.19 9.61
N LYS A 169 6.93 -40.10 8.75
CA LYS A 169 6.58 -38.88 7.99
C LYS A 169 5.06 -38.70 7.91
N TYR A 170 4.60 -37.47 8.16
CA TYR A 170 3.19 -37.09 8.11
C TYR A 170 3.05 -35.78 7.36
N HIS A 171 2.01 -35.69 6.53
CA HIS A 171 1.64 -34.50 5.79
C HIS A 171 0.19 -34.14 6.17
N ALA A 172 -0.04 -32.96 6.74
CA ALA A 172 -1.38 -32.40 6.90
C ALA A 172 -1.63 -31.36 5.80
N TYR A 173 -2.81 -31.39 5.19
CA TYR A 173 -3.23 -30.45 4.15
C TYR A 173 -4.48 -29.70 4.61
N LEU A 174 -4.47 -28.37 4.52
CA LEU A 174 -5.61 -27.49 4.75
C LEU A 174 -6.05 -26.87 3.42
N SER A 175 -7.27 -27.16 2.99
CA SER A 175 -7.88 -26.56 1.80
C SER A 175 -9.00 -25.60 2.19
N ILE A 176 -9.06 -24.44 1.51
CA ILE A 176 -10.04 -23.38 1.76
C ILE A 176 -10.93 -23.26 0.53
N LYS A 177 -12.26 -23.23 0.72
CA LYS A 177 -13.21 -22.89 -0.35
C LYS A 177 -14.16 -21.81 0.15
N THR A 178 -14.18 -20.67 -0.53
CA THR A 178 -15.15 -19.57 -0.33
C THR A 178 -16.11 -19.53 -1.52
N GLY A 179 -17.40 -19.26 -1.27
CA GLY A 179 -18.38 -19.02 -2.33
C GLY A 179 -18.19 -17.63 -2.95
N GLN A 180 -18.24 -17.53 -4.28
CA GLN A 180 -18.17 -16.24 -4.98
C GLN A 180 -19.53 -15.53 -4.96
N GLY A 181 -19.60 -14.36 -4.32
CA GLY A 181 -20.65 -13.36 -4.56
C GLY A 181 -20.19 -12.38 -5.64
N HIS A 182 -21.06 -12.08 -6.61
CA HIS A 182 -20.82 -10.98 -7.55
C HIS A 182 -21.09 -9.65 -6.86
N VAL A 183 -20.13 -8.73 -6.90
CA VAL A 183 -20.24 -7.38 -6.34
C VAL A 183 -20.31 -6.38 -7.50
N SER A 184 -21.34 -5.54 -7.54
CA SER A 184 -21.44 -4.41 -8.46
C SER A 184 -20.97 -3.14 -7.76
N CYS A 185 -19.84 -2.57 -8.17
CA CYS A 185 -19.33 -1.31 -7.63
C CYS A 185 -19.97 -0.10 -8.32
N SER A 186 -20.15 0.99 -7.56
CA SER A 186 -20.43 2.33 -8.09
C SER A 186 -19.21 3.25 -7.90
N TRP A 187 -19.07 4.29 -8.72
CA TRP A 187 -17.78 4.92 -9.03
C TRP A 187 -17.28 6.04 -8.10
N LEU A 188 -18.00 6.35 -7.02
CA LEU A 188 -17.54 7.29 -6.00
C LEU A 188 -16.82 6.53 -4.89
N HIS A 189 -15.47 6.58 -4.78
CA HIS A 189 -14.78 6.04 -3.60
C HIS A 189 -14.27 7.16 -2.69
N VAL A 190 -14.60 7.00 -1.41
CA VAL A 190 -14.11 7.83 -0.30
C VAL A 190 -12.87 7.19 0.34
N SER A 191 -12.42 7.70 1.49
CA SER A 191 -11.23 7.25 2.23
C SER A 191 -11.14 5.74 2.53
N PHE A 192 -12.24 4.99 2.45
CA PHE A 192 -12.33 3.57 2.86
C PHE A 192 -13.16 2.73 1.88
N THR A 193 -12.89 1.43 1.84
CA THR A 193 -13.70 0.42 1.13
C THR A 193 -13.46 -0.97 1.73
N ASP A 194 -14.29 -1.94 1.38
CA ASP A 194 -14.23 -3.31 1.86
C ASP A 194 -14.43 -4.34 0.73
N LEU A 195 -14.59 -5.61 1.08
CA LEU A 195 -14.80 -6.70 0.12
C LEU A 195 -16.05 -6.50 -0.77
N TRP A 196 -17.05 -5.76 -0.28
CA TRP A 196 -18.31 -5.49 -0.96
C TRP A 196 -18.27 -4.21 -1.80
N GLY A 197 -17.10 -3.57 -1.88
CA GLY A 197 -16.94 -2.32 -2.61
C GLY A 197 -17.72 -1.18 -1.98
N ASP A 198 -17.89 -1.17 -0.64
CA ASP A 198 -18.52 -0.05 0.06
C ASP A 198 -17.79 1.25 -0.29
N ASN A 199 -18.57 2.25 -0.70
CA ASN A 199 -18.04 3.44 -1.35
C ASN A 199 -18.69 4.73 -0.83
N ALA A 200 -19.63 4.61 0.11
CA ALA A 200 -20.18 5.73 0.86
C ALA A 200 -19.16 6.27 1.88
N PRO A 201 -19.20 7.57 2.24
CA PRO A 201 -18.38 8.13 3.32
C PRO A 201 -18.54 7.35 4.64
N GLN A 202 -17.51 6.63 5.07
CA GLN A 202 -17.50 5.85 6.31
C GLN A 202 -16.77 6.59 7.43
N ASP A 203 -17.03 6.18 8.67
CA ASP A 203 -16.51 6.73 9.92
C ASP A 203 -17.24 8.00 10.41
N ASN A 204 -17.15 8.28 11.71
CA ASN A 204 -17.85 9.39 12.39
C ASN A 204 -17.02 10.69 12.63
N PRO A 205 -15.67 10.67 12.78
CA PRO A 205 -14.89 11.88 12.89
C PRO A 205 -14.79 12.57 11.53
N TYR A 206 -15.46 13.72 11.40
CA TYR A 206 -15.45 14.49 10.16
C TYR A 206 -14.06 14.83 9.55
N PRO A 207 -12.92 14.88 10.30
CA PRO A 207 -11.59 15.04 9.71
C PRO A 207 -11.07 13.85 8.86
N SER A 208 -11.74 12.70 8.84
CA SER A 208 -11.39 11.51 8.03
C SER A 208 -12.47 11.12 7.02
N THR A 209 -13.74 11.39 7.32
CA THR A 209 -14.91 10.88 6.58
C THR A 209 -15.11 11.48 5.19
N PHE A 210 -14.97 12.81 5.06
CA PHE A 210 -15.51 13.56 3.91
C PHE A 210 -14.48 13.86 2.81
N TRP A 211 -13.69 12.87 2.41
CA TRP A 211 -12.70 13.01 1.34
C TRP A 211 -13.09 12.21 0.07
N PRO A 212 -13.38 12.87 -1.07
CA PRO A 212 -13.85 12.23 -2.29
C PRO A 212 -12.72 11.75 -3.23
N GLY A 213 -11.45 11.90 -2.83
CA GLY A 213 -10.29 11.64 -3.69
C GLY A 213 -9.84 10.17 -3.76
N GLY A 214 -10.49 9.25 -3.05
CA GLY A 214 -10.05 7.86 -2.94
C GLY A 214 -9.94 7.17 -4.30
N ALA A 215 -11.01 7.22 -5.10
CA ALA A 215 -11.02 6.66 -6.45
C ALA A 215 -9.92 7.26 -7.32
N ALA A 216 -9.77 8.59 -7.31
CA ALA A 216 -8.78 9.29 -8.12
C ALA A 216 -7.33 8.86 -7.78
N TRP A 217 -7.03 8.54 -6.51
CA TRP A 217 -5.72 8.00 -6.13
C TRP A 217 -5.57 6.56 -6.58
N LEU A 218 -6.52 5.68 -6.30
CA LEU A 218 -6.44 4.25 -6.65
C LEU A 218 -6.20 4.04 -8.15
N VAL A 219 -6.90 4.77 -9.02
CA VAL A 219 -6.75 4.59 -10.47
C VAL A 219 -5.39 5.05 -11.00
N THR A 220 -4.60 5.81 -10.24
CA THR A 220 -3.21 6.13 -10.64
C THR A 220 -2.34 4.87 -10.77
N HIS A 221 -2.64 3.82 -9.99
CA HIS A 221 -1.90 2.56 -10.03
C HIS A 221 -2.06 1.82 -11.36
N MET A 222 -3.23 1.97 -12.02
CA MET A 222 -3.50 1.38 -13.33
C MET A 222 -2.51 1.91 -14.37
N MET A 223 -2.30 3.23 -14.36
CA MET A 223 -1.36 3.86 -15.27
C MET A 223 0.11 3.58 -14.89
N GLU A 224 0.43 3.50 -13.60
CA GLU A 224 1.75 3.06 -13.16
C GLU A 224 2.06 1.64 -13.64
N HIS A 225 1.10 0.71 -13.55
CA HIS A 225 1.28 -0.64 -14.11
C HIS A 225 1.64 -0.57 -15.60
N TYR A 226 0.90 0.21 -16.40
CA TYR A 226 1.26 0.42 -17.81
C TYR A 226 2.66 1.03 -17.96
N ARG A 227 2.99 2.09 -17.22
CA ARG A 227 4.28 2.78 -17.32
C ARG A 227 5.45 1.84 -16.99
N PHE A 228 5.31 0.93 -16.03
CA PHE A 228 6.35 -0.04 -15.69
C PHE A 228 6.41 -1.25 -16.64
N THR A 229 5.28 -1.70 -17.18
CA THR A 229 5.20 -2.98 -17.91
C THR A 229 5.00 -2.84 -19.42
N GLY A 230 4.50 -1.71 -19.90
CA GLY A 230 4.01 -1.51 -21.26
C GLY A 230 2.76 -2.33 -21.62
N ASN A 231 2.04 -2.89 -20.63
CA ASN A 231 0.87 -3.74 -20.88
C ASN A 231 -0.34 -2.90 -21.34
N LYS A 232 -0.51 -2.78 -22.66
CA LYS A 232 -1.63 -2.04 -23.26
C LYS A 232 -2.98 -2.72 -23.06
N THR A 233 -3.02 -4.06 -23.05
CA THR A 233 -4.26 -4.83 -22.89
C THR A 233 -4.91 -4.50 -21.55
N LEU A 234 -4.14 -4.54 -20.46
CA LEU A 234 -4.68 -4.20 -19.14
C LEU A 234 -5.10 -2.73 -19.05
N LEU A 235 -4.35 -1.82 -19.68
CA LEU A 235 -4.73 -0.40 -19.73
C LEU A 235 -6.06 -0.20 -20.47
N GLU A 236 -6.29 -0.92 -21.55
CA GLU A 236 -7.54 -0.88 -22.32
C GLU A 236 -8.72 -1.43 -21.51
N GLU A 237 -8.54 -2.57 -20.84
CA GLU A 237 -9.56 -3.17 -19.96
C GLU A 237 -9.97 -2.23 -18.82
N GLN A 238 -9.03 -1.42 -18.31
CA GLN A 238 -9.23 -0.51 -17.18
C GLN A 238 -9.62 0.92 -17.60
N PHE A 239 -9.56 1.26 -18.89
CA PHE A 239 -9.70 2.64 -19.37
C PHE A 239 -11.06 3.26 -19.01
N THR A 240 -12.13 2.46 -19.03
CA THR A 240 -13.47 2.91 -18.63
C THR A 240 -13.47 3.46 -17.20
N ILE A 241 -12.81 2.77 -16.26
CA ILE A 241 -12.75 3.17 -14.85
C ILE A 241 -12.02 4.51 -14.71
N LEU A 242 -10.90 4.68 -15.44
CA LEU A 242 -10.15 5.94 -15.49
C LEU A 242 -11.02 7.09 -16.01
N LYS A 243 -11.74 6.87 -17.11
CA LYS A 243 -12.62 7.86 -17.73
C LYS A 243 -13.79 8.25 -16.80
N GLU A 244 -14.47 7.27 -16.22
CA GLU A 244 -15.61 7.50 -15.31
C GLU A 244 -15.18 8.21 -14.03
N THR A 245 -14.01 7.89 -13.49
CA THR A 245 -13.43 8.61 -12.34
C THR A 245 -13.17 10.07 -12.68
N ALA A 246 -12.66 10.37 -13.87
CA ALA A 246 -12.47 11.75 -14.31
C ALA A 246 -13.81 12.47 -14.57
N LEU A 247 -14.80 11.80 -15.14
CA LEU A 247 -16.15 12.34 -15.35
C LEU A 247 -16.83 12.70 -14.03
N PHE A 248 -16.65 11.92 -12.97
CA PHE A 248 -17.13 12.31 -11.64
C PHE A 248 -16.61 13.70 -11.24
N PHE A 249 -15.31 13.96 -11.43
CA PHE A 249 -14.73 15.27 -11.10
C PHE A 249 -15.11 16.39 -12.07
N VAL A 250 -15.42 16.07 -13.33
CA VAL A 250 -16.03 17.03 -14.26
C VAL A 250 -17.32 17.61 -13.66
N ASP A 251 -18.15 16.77 -13.06
CA ASP A 251 -19.42 17.17 -12.46
C ASP A 251 -19.28 17.71 -11.02
N PHE A 252 -18.29 17.21 -10.27
CA PHE A 252 -18.11 17.54 -8.86
C PHE A 252 -17.42 18.90 -8.62
N LEU A 253 -16.58 19.35 -9.55
CA LEU A 253 -15.83 20.60 -9.40
C LEU A 253 -16.75 21.83 -9.43
N THR A 254 -16.55 22.75 -8.48
CA THR A 254 -17.31 24.01 -8.41
C THR A 254 -16.41 25.23 -8.59
N ASP A 255 -16.98 26.35 -9.04
CA ASP A 255 -16.22 27.62 -9.13
C ASP A 255 -16.01 28.26 -7.76
N TYR A 256 -14.78 28.71 -7.53
CA TYR A 256 -14.38 29.54 -6.39
C TYR A 256 -13.22 30.45 -6.79
N ASN A 257 -13.40 31.77 -6.70
CA ASN A 257 -12.38 32.78 -7.00
C ASN A 257 -11.67 32.58 -8.35
N GLY A 258 -12.43 32.28 -9.41
CA GLY A 258 -11.89 32.09 -10.77
C GLY A 258 -11.12 30.78 -10.98
N ARG A 259 -11.23 29.82 -10.05
CA ARG A 259 -10.65 28.48 -10.13
C ARG A 259 -11.72 27.40 -9.99
N LYS A 260 -11.43 26.21 -10.51
CA LYS A 260 -12.25 25.00 -10.30
C LYS A 260 -11.71 24.23 -9.11
N VAL A 261 -12.56 23.99 -8.11
CA VAL A 261 -12.16 23.39 -6.82
C VAL A 261 -13.08 22.23 -6.42
N THR A 262 -12.51 21.23 -5.75
CA THR A 262 -13.30 20.23 -5.03
C THR A 262 -14.07 20.89 -3.89
N ASN A 263 -15.33 20.51 -3.70
CA ASN A 263 -16.20 21.08 -2.67
C ASN A 263 -17.34 20.10 -2.38
N THR A 264 -17.42 19.43 -1.24
CA THR A 264 -16.64 19.53 0.00
C THR A 264 -15.43 18.56 -0.01
N THR A 265 -14.35 18.89 0.70
CA THR A 265 -13.20 18.00 0.93
C THR A 265 -12.50 18.28 2.27
N LEU A 266 -11.41 17.58 2.59
CA LEU A 266 -10.57 17.76 3.78
C LEU A 266 -9.14 17.24 3.58
N SER A 267 -8.19 17.75 4.36
CA SER A 267 -6.84 17.17 4.41
C SER A 267 -6.85 15.97 5.34
N LEU A 268 -6.65 14.75 4.85
CA LEU A 268 -6.56 13.56 5.71
C LEU A 268 -5.36 13.67 6.66
N GLU A 269 -5.49 13.53 7.97
CA GLU A 269 -6.66 13.75 8.85
C GLU A 269 -6.41 15.02 9.69
N ASN A 270 -5.91 16.05 9.02
CA ASN A 270 -5.36 17.25 9.61
C ASN A 270 -6.40 18.37 9.70
N SER A 271 -6.28 19.19 10.73
CA SER A 271 -7.12 20.37 10.95
C SER A 271 -6.32 21.67 10.75
N TYR A 272 -7.04 22.79 10.63
CA TYR A 272 -6.50 24.14 10.57
C TYR A 272 -7.30 25.08 11.45
N LEU A 273 -6.75 26.26 11.76
CA LEU A 273 -7.45 27.29 12.54
C LEU A 273 -8.11 28.32 11.62
N LEU A 274 -9.38 28.61 11.90
CA LEU A 274 -10.05 29.80 11.39
C LEU A 274 -9.50 31.07 12.07
N PRO A 275 -9.72 32.28 11.51
CA PRO A 275 -9.38 33.54 12.18
C PRO A 275 -10.03 33.70 13.56
N SER A 276 -11.16 33.03 13.82
CA SER A 276 -11.80 32.96 15.14
C SER A 276 -11.01 32.16 16.18
N GLY A 277 -10.00 31.39 15.76
CA GLY A 277 -9.26 30.45 16.60
C GLY A 277 -9.89 29.06 16.73
N GLU A 278 -11.03 28.83 16.09
CA GLU A 278 -11.69 27.51 16.04
C GLU A 278 -10.95 26.56 15.10
N ALA A 279 -10.74 25.33 15.56
CA ALA A 279 -10.12 24.27 14.77
C ALA A 279 -11.16 23.54 13.91
N VAL A 280 -10.90 23.44 12.62
CA VAL A 280 -11.78 22.81 11.62
C VAL A 280 -10.95 22.00 10.62
N ALA A 281 -11.56 21.04 9.93
CA ALA A 281 -10.89 20.17 8.95
C ALA A 281 -11.47 20.27 7.53
N LEU A 282 -12.77 20.51 7.41
CA LEU A 282 -13.44 20.65 6.11
C LEU A 282 -12.96 21.89 5.37
N THR A 283 -12.78 21.74 4.07
CA THR A 283 -12.37 22.81 3.17
C THR A 283 -12.93 22.62 1.76
N LEU A 284 -12.50 23.48 0.84
CA LEU A 284 -12.65 23.32 -0.61
C LEU A 284 -11.26 23.48 -1.24
N GLY A 285 -11.03 22.91 -2.42
CA GLY A 285 -9.82 23.17 -3.22
C GLY A 285 -8.51 22.83 -2.50
N LEU A 286 -8.50 21.74 -1.74
CA LEU A 286 -7.35 21.22 -1.02
C LEU A 286 -6.17 20.93 -1.96
N THR A 287 -4.93 21.18 -1.52
CA THR A 287 -3.75 20.93 -2.35
C THR A 287 -3.60 19.46 -2.78
N LEU A 288 -3.89 18.50 -1.89
CA LEU A 288 -3.92 17.07 -2.24
C LEU A 288 -4.85 16.82 -3.43
N ASP A 289 -6.10 17.30 -3.34
CA ASP A 289 -7.09 17.12 -4.41
C ASP A 289 -6.65 17.77 -5.71
N ASN A 290 -6.12 18.99 -5.66
CA ASN A 290 -5.69 19.70 -6.86
C ASN A 290 -4.56 18.94 -7.57
N SER A 291 -3.54 18.49 -6.82
CA SER A 291 -2.46 17.68 -7.40
C SER A 291 -2.95 16.33 -7.90
N LEU A 292 -3.89 15.70 -7.19
CA LEU A 292 -4.46 14.42 -7.57
C LEU A 292 -5.29 14.52 -8.86
N LEU A 293 -6.10 15.56 -9.00
CA LEU A 293 -6.87 15.80 -10.22
C LEU A 293 -5.98 16.24 -11.37
N TRP A 294 -4.91 16.98 -11.09
CA TRP A 294 -3.90 17.31 -12.09
C TRP A 294 -3.22 16.05 -12.65
N GLU A 295 -2.92 15.07 -11.79
CA GLU A 295 -2.40 13.75 -12.17
C GLU A 295 -3.45 12.92 -12.93
N LEU A 296 -4.68 12.78 -12.39
CA LEU A 296 -5.77 12.02 -13.00
C LEU A 296 -6.09 12.50 -14.42
N PHE A 297 -6.31 13.80 -14.61
CA PHE A 297 -6.60 14.34 -15.94
C PHE A 297 -5.42 14.16 -16.90
N GLY A 298 -4.18 14.27 -16.41
CA GLY A 298 -2.99 13.93 -17.20
C GLY A 298 -2.97 12.47 -17.62
N ILE A 299 -3.24 11.54 -16.70
CA ILE A 299 -3.28 10.10 -16.97
C ILE A 299 -4.35 9.78 -18.02
N VAL A 300 -5.56 10.34 -17.90
CA VAL A 300 -6.65 10.09 -18.86
C VAL A 300 -6.29 10.59 -20.25
N LEU A 301 -5.71 11.79 -20.37
CA LEU A 301 -5.24 12.33 -21.64
C LEU A 301 -4.17 11.42 -22.28
N GLU A 302 -3.22 10.96 -21.47
CA GLU A 302 -2.16 10.06 -21.94
C GLU A 302 -2.71 8.68 -22.36
N ALA A 303 -3.63 8.11 -21.59
CA ALA A 303 -4.23 6.81 -21.86
C ALA A 303 -5.06 6.84 -23.15
N GLN A 304 -5.88 7.89 -23.36
CA GLN A 304 -6.61 8.09 -24.63
C GLN A 304 -5.67 8.04 -25.83
N ASP A 305 -4.54 8.74 -25.73
CA ASP A 305 -3.56 8.82 -26.82
C ASP A 305 -2.79 7.49 -27.02
N ILE A 306 -2.47 6.76 -25.95
CA ILE A 306 -1.84 5.43 -26.03
C ILE A 306 -2.76 4.41 -26.73
N LEU A 307 -4.05 4.44 -26.38
CA LEU A 307 -5.06 3.50 -26.86
C LEU A 307 -5.67 3.92 -28.21
N GLY A 308 -5.42 5.15 -28.67
CA GLY A 308 -6.09 5.70 -29.85
C GLY A 308 -7.59 5.94 -29.64
N GLN A 309 -8.05 6.02 -28.39
CA GLN A 309 -9.45 6.22 -28.03
C GLN A 309 -9.68 7.72 -27.73
N HIS A 310 -9.88 8.50 -28.79
CA HIS A 310 -10.01 9.95 -28.67
C HIS A 310 -11.48 10.40 -28.58
N ASP A 311 -11.88 10.90 -27.41
CA ASP A 311 -13.11 11.68 -27.23
C ASP A 311 -12.75 13.17 -27.23
N HIS A 312 -12.92 13.85 -28.37
CA HIS A 312 -12.47 15.24 -28.53
C HIS A 312 -13.15 16.20 -27.55
N GLN A 313 -14.47 16.06 -27.35
CA GLN A 313 -15.21 16.96 -26.45
C GLN A 313 -14.74 16.78 -25.01
N PHE A 314 -14.65 15.52 -24.56
CA PHE A 314 -14.14 15.20 -23.23
C PHE A 314 -12.68 15.65 -23.04
N THR A 315 -11.83 15.44 -24.05
CA THR A 315 -10.42 15.87 -24.06
C THR A 315 -10.29 17.38 -23.85
N VAL A 316 -11.07 18.18 -24.59
CA VAL A 316 -11.09 19.64 -24.43
C VAL A 316 -11.57 20.03 -23.03
N GLN A 317 -12.61 19.36 -22.53
CA GLN A 317 -13.18 19.64 -21.22
C GLN A 317 -12.18 19.38 -20.09
N ILE A 318 -11.58 18.18 -20.01
CA ILE A 318 -10.64 17.85 -18.93
C ILE A 318 -9.34 18.64 -19.03
N THR A 319 -8.88 18.97 -20.26
CA THR A 319 -7.73 19.87 -20.46
C THR A 319 -8.02 21.26 -19.90
N GLY A 320 -9.21 21.79 -20.19
CA GLY A 320 -9.66 23.09 -19.68
C GLY A 320 -9.82 23.11 -18.16
N LEU A 321 -10.42 22.07 -17.57
CA LEU A 321 -10.56 21.93 -16.12
C LEU A 321 -9.21 21.82 -15.43
N ARG A 322 -8.30 20.99 -15.95
CA ARG A 322 -6.95 20.80 -15.42
C ARG A 322 -6.17 22.11 -15.34
N ALA A 323 -6.28 22.97 -16.35
CA ALA A 323 -5.63 24.29 -16.35
C ALA A 323 -6.26 25.28 -15.34
N GLN A 324 -7.52 25.06 -14.94
CA GLN A 324 -8.27 25.91 -14.02
C GLN A 324 -8.19 25.46 -12.56
N LEU A 325 -7.57 24.32 -12.26
CA LEU A 325 -7.29 23.90 -10.88
C LEU A 325 -6.41 24.94 -10.17
N PRO A 326 -6.52 25.12 -8.85
CA PRO A 326 -5.59 25.93 -8.08
C PRO A 326 -4.16 25.37 -8.26
N PRO A 327 -3.17 26.22 -8.56
CA PRO A 327 -1.79 25.76 -8.70
C PRO A 327 -1.20 25.42 -7.33
N LEU A 328 -0.07 24.72 -7.34
CA LEU A 328 0.80 24.61 -6.17
C LEU A 328 1.23 26.00 -5.69
N ARG A 329 1.12 26.24 -4.38
CA ARG A 329 1.39 27.53 -3.75
C ARG A 329 2.32 27.38 -2.56
N VAL A 330 3.16 28.39 -2.37
CA VAL A 330 4.09 28.49 -1.24
C VAL A 330 3.44 29.33 -0.16
N ASN A 331 3.40 28.83 1.07
CA ASN A 331 2.88 29.55 2.23
C ASN A 331 3.89 30.55 2.79
N SER A 332 3.44 31.38 3.73
CA SER A 332 4.23 32.38 4.46
C SER A 332 5.46 31.82 5.20
N VAL A 333 5.48 30.52 5.47
CA VAL A 333 6.60 29.84 6.15
C VAL A 333 7.53 29.09 5.18
N GLY A 334 7.35 29.31 3.87
CA GLY A 334 8.21 28.77 2.81
C GLY A 334 7.94 27.32 2.43
N GLY A 335 6.87 26.70 2.95
CA GLY A 335 6.41 25.35 2.61
C GLY A 335 5.29 25.33 1.56
N ILE A 336 4.88 24.13 1.12
CA ILE A 336 3.67 23.96 0.31
C ILE A 336 2.44 24.21 1.19
N MET A 337 1.50 25.02 0.68
CA MET A 337 0.19 25.23 1.29
C MET A 337 -0.62 23.93 1.31
N GLU A 338 -1.24 23.57 2.43
CA GLU A 338 -2.13 22.39 2.51
C GLU A 338 -3.55 22.70 2.06
N TRP A 339 -4.06 23.87 2.43
CA TRP A 339 -5.45 24.28 2.19
C TRP A 339 -5.57 25.43 1.17
N ILE A 340 -6.80 25.80 0.84
CA ILE A 340 -7.10 26.86 -0.13
C ILE A 340 -6.61 28.25 0.31
N HIS A 341 -6.50 28.50 1.62
CA HIS A 341 -5.90 29.72 2.17
C HIS A 341 -4.65 29.38 2.97
N ASP A 342 -3.78 30.36 3.18
CA ASP A 342 -2.61 30.23 4.04
C ASP A 342 -3.04 30.28 5.51
N TYR A 343 -3.57 29.17 6.01
CA TYR A 343 -3.95 29.03 7.41
C TYR A 343 -2.74 28.75 8.28
N THR A 344 -2.72 29.36 9.46
CA THR A 344 -1.67 29.12 10.45
C THR A 344 -1.77 27.70 10.99
N GLU A 345 -0.74 26.90 10.70
CA GLU A 345 -0.49 25.66 11.44
C GLU A 345 0.07 26.01 12.82
N SER A 346 -0.50 25.43 13.86
CA SER A 346 -0.06 25.64 15.24
C SER A 346 -0.03 24.30 15.99
N ARG A 347 0.52 24.30 17.21
CA ARG A 347 0.43 23.10 18.08
C ARG A 347 -1.00 22.64 18.34
N LYS A 348 -2.00 23.54 18.23
CA LYS A 348 -3.43 23.19 18.35
C LYS A 348 -3.95 22.40 17.14
N THR A 349 -3.22 22.38 16.03
CA THR A 349 -3.56 21.70 14.78
C THR A 349 -2.50 20.67 14.37
N ASP A 350 -1.77 20.11 15.34
CA ASP A 350 -0.78 19.06 15.14
C ASP A 350 0.31 19.38 14.07
N LEU A 351 1.30 20.20 14.43
CA LEU A 351 2.42 20.55 13.54
C LEU A 351 3.22 19.33 13.04
N GLY A 352 3.26 18.28 13.85
CA GLY A 352 3.91 17.00 13.56
C GLY A 352 2.94 15.98 13.00
N HIS A 353 1.85 16.39 12.37
CA HIS A 353 0.80 15.46 11.99
C HIS A 353 1.31 14.36 11.05
N ARG A 354 0.85 13.14 11.31
CA ARG A 354 1.29 11.89 10.68
C ARG A 354 1.08 11.81 9.16
N HIS A 355 0.06 12.49 8.60
CA HIS A 355 -0.11 12.54 7.15
C HIS A 355 0.77 13.60 6.48
N PHE A 356 1.16 13.35 5.24
CA PHE A 356 1.87 14.30 4.37
C PHE A 356 1.03 14.69 3.15
N SER A 357 -0.29 14.75 3.28
CA SER A 357 -1.27 14.89 2.19
C SER A 357 -0.93 15.99 1.17
N ARG A 358 -0.48 17.17 1.62
CA ARG A 358 -0.04 18.25 0.72
C ARG A 358 1.17 17.92 -0.18
N LEU A 359 1.90 16.86 0.13
CA LEU A 359 3.10 16.41 -0.56
C LEU A 359 2.83 15.24 -1.52
N PHE A 360 1.56 14.90 -1.77
CA PHE A 360 1.19 13.93 -2.80
C PHE A 360 1.87 14.23 -4.15
N GLY A 361 1.93 15.50 -4.56
CA GLY A 361 2.59 15.91 -5.80
C GLY A 361 4.10 15.60 -5.84
N LEU A 362 4.76 15.42 -4.69
CA LEU A 362 6.15 14.97 -4.59
C LEU A 362 6.25 13.44 -4.60
N PHE A 363 5.37 12.77 -3.84
CA PHE A 363 5.20 11.32 -3.84
C PHE A 363 3.80 10.91 -3.34
N PRO A 364 3.10 9.98 -4.02
CA PRO A 364 3.54 9.20 -5.18
C PRO A 364 3.43 9.92 -6.53
N GLY A 365 2.78 11.09 -6.56
CA GLY A 365 2.66 11.92 -7.75
C GLY A 365 4.00 12.42 -8.28
N SER A 366 3.93 13.21 -9.35
CA SER A 366 5.10 13.70 -10.09
C SER A 366 4.99 15.18 -10.47
N GLU A 367 4.02 15.91 -9.93
CA GLU A 367 3.84 17.34 -10.17
C GLU A 367 4.97 18.18 -9.55
N ILE A 368 5.51 17.75 -8.39
CA ILE A 368 6.63 18.40 -7.70
C ILE A 368 7.90 17.60 -7.99
N THR A 369 8.77 18.16 -8.83
CA THR A 369 10.10 17.61 -9.11
C THR A 369 11.15 18.72 -9.02
N ASN A 370 12.43 18.35 -9.04
CA ASN A 370 13.52 19.33 -8.99
C ASN A 370 13.61 20.21 -10.26
N SER A 371 12.79 19.98 -11.29
CA SER A 371 12.71 20.88 -12.45
C SER A 371 12.06 22.22 -12.10
N ASN A 372 11.18 22.26 -11.10
CA ASN A 372 10.64 23.49 -10.52
C ASN A 372 11.27 23.75 -9.15
N ALA A 373 12.34 24.55 -9.12
CA ALA A 373 13.08 24.83 -7.90
C ALA A 373 12.22 25.47 -6.79
N THR A 374 11.17 26.23 -7.13
CA THR A 374 10.33 26.92 -6.15
C THR A 374 9.47 25.93 -5.37
N THR A 375 8.67 25.12 -6.07
CA THR A 375 7.80 24.13 -5.40
C THR A 375 8.60 22.99 -4.79
N PHE A 376 9.73 22.61 -5.38
CA PHE A 376 10.62 21.58 -4.82
C PHE A 376 11.24 22.02 -3.49
N LYS A 377 11.74 23.25 -3.38
CA LYS A 377 12.25 23.80 -2.12
C LYS A 377 11.13 23.91 -1.07
N ALA A 378 9.94 24.31 -1.48
CA ALA A 378 8.78 24.38 -0.58
C ALA A 378 8.35 22.99 -0.07
N ALA A 379 8.40 21.96 -0.91
CA ALA A 379 8.09 20.59 -0.50
C ALA A 379 9.12 20.06 0.52
N LYS A 380 10.41 20.35 0.31
CA LYS A 380 11.47 20.06 1.29
C LYS A 380 11.20 20.72 2.64
N MET A 381 10.87 22.03 2.62
CA MET A 381 10.56 22.78 3.83
C MET A 381 9.37 22.18 4.57
N SER A 382 8.29 21.83 3.86
CA SER A 382 7.12 21.17 4.43
C SER A 382 7.46 19.83 5.09
N LEU A 383 8.24 18.97 4.42
CA LEU A 383 8.69 17.69 4.97
C LEU A 383 9.53 17.91 6.23
N GLN A 384 10.58 18.73 6.13
CA GLN A 384 11.50 19.01 7.24
C GLN A 384 10.77 19.59 8.46
N ARG A 385 9.81 20.50 8.24
CA ARG A 385 8.99 21.09 9.30
C ARG A 385 8.09 20.07 9.98
N ARG A 386 7.43 19.18 9.22
CA ARG A 386 6.60 18.10 9.79
C ARG A 386 7.47 17.17 10.67
N MET A 387 8.62 16.76 10.13
CA MET A 387 9.55 15.85 10.82
C MET A 387 10.14 16.48 12.08
N SER A 388 10.52 17.76 12.06
CA SER A 388 11.07 18.45 13.23
C SER A 388 10.06 18.73 14.34
N ASN A 389 8.76 18.50 14.07
CA ASN A 389 7.67 18.67 15.03
C ASN A 389 7.00 17.34 15.43
N GLY A 390 7.60 16.19 15.13
CA GLY A 390 7.10 14.87 15.56
C GLY A 390 6.36 14.06 14.49
N GLY A 391 6.43 14.47 13.22
CA GLY A 391 5.94 13.68 12.08
C GLY A 391 6.62 12.33 11.92
N GLY A 392 6.04 11.45 11.11
CA GLY A 392 6.49 10.05 10.99
C GLY A 392 6.12 9.20 12.20
N SER A 393 5.02 9.54 12.89
CA SER A 393 4.69 9.00 14.22
C SER A 393 4.02 7.61 14.22
N THR A 394 3.79 7.03 13.04
CA THR A 394 3.29 5.66 12.82
C THR A 394 4.17 4.93 11.80
N GLY A 395 3.99 3.61 11.66
CA GLY A 395 4.67 2.78 10.66
C GLY A 395 4.55 3.30 9.23
N TRP A 396 3.34 3.38 8.67
CA TRP A 396 3.11 3.99 7.36
C TRP A 396 3.58 5.45 7.24
N SER A 397 3.44 6.26 8.30
CA SER A 397 3.84 7.67 8.25
C SER A 397 5.36 7.77 8.11
N ARG A 398 6.08 6.91 8.83
CA ARG A 398 7.53 6.77 8.73
C ARG A 398 7.94 6.24 7.36
N ALA A 399 7.22 5.25 6.83
CA ALA A 399 7.46 4.75 5.48
C ALA A 399 7.28 5.83 4.41
N TRP A 400 6.21 6.63 4.50
CA TRP A 400 5.97 7.74 3.57
C TRP A 400 7.04 8.83 3.69
N SER A 401 7.55 9.09 4.90
CA SER A 401 8.66 10.05 5.07
C SER A 401 9.97 9.57 4.42
N ILE A 402 10.25 8.25 4.37
CA ILE A 402 11.39 7.70 3.61
C ILE A 402 11.22 7.99 2.12
N LEU A 403 10.04 7.68 1.56
CA LEU A 403 9.72 7.92 0.14
C LEU A 403 9.85 9.41 -0.24
N LEU A 404 9.28 10.29 0.58
CA LEU A 404 9.36 11.74 0.38
C LEU A 404 10.80 12.25 0.52
N SER A 405 11.58 11.71 1.46
CA SER A 405 13.01 12.04 1.61
C SER A 405 13.82 11.62 0.39
N GLY A 406 13.52 10.45 -0.18
CA GLY A 406 14.12 9.95 -1.42
C GLY A 406 13.85 10.90 -2.59
N ARG A 407 12.57 11.25 -2.81
CA ARG A 407 12.17 12.23 -3.84
C ARG A 407 12.74 13.63 -3.62
N ALA A 408 12.95 14.02 -2.37
CA ALA A 408 13.56 15.28 -1.99
C ALA A 408 15.10 15.28 -2.05
N PHE A 409 15.77 14.17 -2.39
CA PHE A 409 17.23 14.05 -2.35
C PHE A 409 17.82 14.35 -0.95
N LEU A 410 17.11 13.96 0.11
CA LEU A 410 17.53 14.11 1.50
C LEU A 410 18.06 12.76 2.03
N ALA A 411 19.24 12.35 1.54
CA ALA A 411 19.80 11.02 1.80
C ALA A 411 19.97 10.70 3.30
N ASP A 412 20.45 11.63 4.11
CA ASP A 412 20.54 11.43 5.57
C ASP A 412 19.17 11.22 6.22
N MET A 413 18.14 11.89 5.68
CA MET A 413 16.76 11.73 6.15
C MET A 413 16.17 10.38 5.71
N VAL A 414 16.53 9.85 4.53
CA VAL A 414 16.21 8.46 4.15
C VAL A 414 16.77 7.49 5.18
N HIS A 415 18.07 7.56 5.47
CA HIS A 415 18.72 6.64 6.41
C HIS A 415 18.09 6.70 7.82
N SER A 416 18.00 7.91 8.38
CA SER A 416 17.45 8.09 9.73
C SER A 416 15.99 7.65 9.85
N ASN A 417 15.17 7.81 8.81
CA ASN A 417 13.80 7.30 8.82
C ASN A 417 13.73 5.78 8.68
N VAL A 418 14.59 5.15 7.86
CA VAL A 418 14.69 3.67 7.78
C VAL A 418 15.07 3.08 9.14
N VAL A 419 16.09 3.66 9.80
CA VAL A 419 16.49 3.24 11.14
C VAL A 419 15.35 3.38 12.15
N GLN A 420 14.60 4.49 12.10
CA GLN A 420 13.45 4.69 12.99
C GLN A 420 12.29 3.75 12.70
N LEU A 421 12.03 3.41 11.42
CA LEU A 421 11.02 2.41 11.05
C LEU A 421 11.35 1.07 11.71
N LEU A 422 12.57 0.59 11.52
CA LEU A 422 13.03 -0.71 12.03
C LEU A 422 13.13 -0.75 13.56
N ASN A 423 13.53 0.34 14.21
CA ASN A 423 13.72 0.35 15.66
C ASN A 423 12.43 0.59 16.44
N ASN A 424 11.50 1.40 15.92
CA ASN A 424 10.36 1.88 16.69
C ASN A 424 9.02 1.34 16.21
N TYR A 425 8.95 0.89 14.96
CA TYR A 425 7.70 0.48 14.31
C TYR A 425 7.83 -0.92 13.70
N THR A 426 8.69 -1.78 14.23
CA THR A 426 8.84 -3.15 13.73
C THR A 426 8.98 -4.13 14.88
N TYR A 427 8.19 -5.20 14.86
CA TYR A 427 8.30 -6.28 15.83
C TYR A 427 9.61 -7.05 15.63
N ALA A 428 10.44 -7.11 16.67
CA ALA A 428 11.75 -7.78 16.61
C ALA A 428 11.70 -9.25 16.15
N ASN A 429 10.61 -9.95 16.45
CA ASN A 429 10.48 -11.40 16.24
C ASN A 429 9.82 -11.82 14.92
N SER A 430 9.08 -10.90 14.27
CA SER A 430 8.33 -11.19 13.04
C SER A 430 8.66 -10.22 11.91
N LEU A 431 9.35 -9.11 12.22
CA LEU A 431 9.61 -8.00 11.32
C LEU A 431 8.35 -7.33 10.75
N LEU A 432 7.18 -7.61 11.34
CA LEU A 432 5.93 -6.94 10.98
C LEU A 432 5.91 -5.52 11.52
N ASP A 433 5.38 -4.59 10.74
CA ASP A 433 5.23 -3.20 11.12
C ASP A 433 4.21 -3.04 12.25
N SER A 434 4.53 -2.15 13.19
CA SER A 434 3.84 -2.05 14.47
C SER A 434 3.62 -0.61 14.85
N GLY A 435 2.68 -0.37 15.75
CA GLY A 435 2.40 0.95 16.30
C GLY A 435 1.05 1.50 15.86
N PRO A 436 0.64 2.63 16.45
CA PRO A 436 -0.73 3.12 16.32
C PRO A 436 -1.15 3.33 14.85
N PRO A 437 -2.45 3.16 14.53
CA PRO A 437 -3.56 2.97 15.46
C PRO A 437 -3.85 1.51 15.85
N ALA A 438 -3.15 0.52 15.26
CA ALA A 438 -3.41 -0.89 15.51
C ALA A 438 -2.18 -1.59 16.11
N THR A 439 -2.32 -2.87 16.48
CA THR A 439 -1.19 -3.68 16.90
C THR A 439 -0.24 -3.92 15.72
N PHE A 440 -0.79 -4.20 14.54
CA PHE A 440 -0.05 -4.46 13.29
C PHE A 440 -0.71 -3.71 12.13
N GLN A 441 0.11 -3.16 11.24
CA GLN A 441 -0.30 -2.60 9.95
C GLN A 441 0.73 -3.02 8.89
N ILE A 442 0.31 -3.49 7.72
CA ILE A 442 1.25 -3.98 6.68
C ILE A 442 1.89 -2.82 5.88
N ASP A 443 1.28 -1.64 5.94
CA ASP A 443 1.63 -0.48 5.13
C ASP A 443 3.06 0.02 5.38
N GLY A 444 3.54 0.02 6.62
CA GLY A 444 4.92 0.39 6.95
C GLY A 444 5.96 -0.56 6.35
N ASN A 445 5.68 -1.87 6.31
CA ASN A 445 6.55 -2.85 5.65
C ASN A 445 6.67 -2.58 4.13
N LEU A 446 5.51 -2.42 3.46
CA LEU A 446 5.45 -2.20 2.01
C LEU A 446 6.06 -0.85 1.62
N GLY A 447 5.67 0.21 2.33
CA GLY A 447 6.18 1.55 2.08
C GLY A 447 7.66 1.71 2.44
N GLY A 448 8.15 1.03 3.48
CA GLY A 448 9.58 1.01 3.83
C GLY A 448 10.43 0.39 2.72
N THR A 449 9.97 -0.73 2.16
CA THR A 449 10.63 -1.38 1.00
C THR A 449 10.63 -0.46 -0.22
N ALA A 450 9.48 0.15 -0.55
CA ALA A 450 9.38 1.11 -1.63
C ALA A 450 10.29 2.34 -1.41
N GLY A 451 10.41 2.81 -0.16
CA GLY A 451 11.29 3.92 0.23
C GLY A 451 12.76 3.65 -0.03
N ILE A 452 13.22 2.43 0.26
CA ILE A 452 14.58 1.99 -0.06
C ILE A 452 14.79 1.98 -1.58
N ALA A 453 13.86 1.41 -2.34
CA ALA A 453 13.93 1.41 -3.81
C ALA A 453 13.97 2.84 -4.38
N GLU A 454 13.12 3.75 -3.90
CA GLU A 454 13.05 5.14 -4.37
C GLU A 454 14.30 5.96 -4.03
N ALA A 455 15.06 5.58 -2.99
CA ALA A 455 16.35 6.18 -2.67
C ALA A 455 17.46 5.74 -3.64
N LEU A 456 17.35 4.53 -4.19
CA LEU A 456 18.32 3.91 -5.10
C LEU A 456 18.02 4.17 -6.58
N LEU A 457 16.74 4.29 -6.95
CA LEU A 457 16.30 4.43 -8.35
C LEU A 457 15.03 5.27 -8.44
N GLN A 458 15.00 6.24 -9.35
CA GLN A 458 13.79 7.03 -9.66
C GLN A 458 13.56 7.12 -11.17
N SER A 459 12.30 7.10 -11.59
CA SER A 459 11.92 7.12 -13.02
C SER A 459 10.62 7.90 -13.31
N HIS A 460 10.27 8.86 -12.44
CA HIS A 460 9.00 9.61 -12.48
C HIS A 460 9.10 10.95 -13.23
N GLU A 461 10.24 11.26 -13.81
CA GLU A 461 10.47 12.43 -14.66
C GLU A 461 10.62 12.00 -16.12
N THR A 462 10.37 12.93 -17.03
CA THR A 462 10.48 12.69 -18.47
C THR A 462 11.18 13.85 -19.18
N VAL A 463 11.64 13.58 -20.40
CA VAL A 463 12.15 14.57 -21.36
C VAL A 463 11.20 14.59 -22.54
N HIS A 464 10.94 15.78 -23.10
CA HIS A 464 10.21 15.91 -24.36
C HIS A 464 10.99 15.25 -25.51
N ALA A 465 10.36 14.30 -26.19
CA ALA A 465 10.89 13.72 -27.41
C ALA A 465 10.53 14.65 -28.60
N ASN A 466 11.45 15.49 -29.06
CA ASN A 466 11.31 16.13 -30.37
C ASN A 466 11.77 15.13 -31.44
N GLY A 467 10.89 14.86 -32.42
CA GLY A 467 11.09 13.81 -33.42
C GLY A 467 12.46 13.81 -34.09
N SER A 468 13.00 12.60 -34.29
CA SER A 468 14.11 12.20 -35.18
C SER A 468 15.48 12.89 -35.08
N ASN A 469 15.65 14.01 -34.37
CA ASN A 469 16.91 14.75 -34.35
C ASN A 469 17.31 15.19 -32.94
N GLY A 470 17.68 14.22 -32.10
CA GLY A 470 18.51 14.44 -30.92
C GLY A 470 17.96 15.37 -29.84
N PHE A 471 18.63 15.32 -28.69
CA PHE A 471 18.31 16.10 -27.50
C PHE A 471 18.50 17.61 -27.77
N GLN A 472 17.40 18.39 -27.78
CA GLN A 472 17.45 19.85 -27.69
C GLN A 472 16.75 20.32 -26.41
N GLY A 473 17.52 20.50 -25.34
CA GLY A 473 17.09 21.26 -24.17
C GLY A 473 16.66 20.40 -22.97
N THR A 474 17.24 20.74 -21.82
CA THR A 474 17.21 20.06 -20.51
C THR A 474 15.94 20.33 -19.69
N SER A 475 14.76 20.50 -20.29
CA SER A 475 13.53 20.70 -19.49
C SER A 475 12.96 19.36 -19.03
N LEU A 476 13.41 18.89 -17.87
CA LEU A 476 12.78 17.77 -17.18
C LEU A 476 11.33 18.11 -16.84
N GLN A 477 10.45 17.15 -17.02
CA GLN A 477 9.02 17.29 -16.76
C GLN A 477 8.49 16.15 -15.90
N SER A 478 7.32 16.39 -15.31
CA SER A 478 6.51 15.34 -14.68
C SER A 478 6.26 14.17 -15.65
N ALA A 479 6.12 12.95 -15.13
CA ALA A 479 5.64 11.82 -15.92
C ALA A 479 4.18 11.99 -16.39
N SER A 480 3.39 12.82 -15.74
CA SER A 480 1.95 12.94 -16.01
C SER A 480 1.57 14.22 -16.73
N THR A 481 2.39 14.74 -17.64
CA THR A 481 2.04 15.92 -18.47
C THR A 481 0.79 15.72 -19.33
N GLY A 482 0.36 14.47 -19.57
CA GLY A 482 -0.77 14.12 -20.44
C GLY A 482 -0.38 13.82 -21.88
N SER A 483 0.91 13.96 -22.22
CA SER A 483 1.45 13.49 -23.50
C SER A 483 1.94 12.05 -23.39
N ARG A 484 1.71 11.24 -24.44
CA ARG A 484 2.42 9.96 -24.63
C ARG A 484 3.81 10.17 -25.24
N TYR A 485 4.05 11.29 -25.92
CA TYR A 485 5.28 11.60 -26.63
C TYR A 485 6.32 12.14 -25.65
N LYS A 486 6.95 11.23 -24.93
CA LYS A 486 7.96 11.51 -23.92
C LYS A 486 8.91 10.33 -23.76
N THR A 487 10.08 10.64 -23.23
CA THR A 487 11.10 9.64 -22.89
C THR A 487 11.32 9.69 -21.38
N PHE A 488 11.28 8.55 -20.70
CA PHE A 488 11.51 8.50 -19.26
C PHE A 488 12.95 8.89 -18.90
N PHE A 489 13.08 9.59 -17.79
CA PHE A 489 14.34 10.00 -17.21
C PHE A 489 14.60 9.19 -15.94
N ILE A 490 15.65 8.37 -15.98
CA ILE A 490 16.05 7.49 -14.90
C ILE A 490 17.19 8.12 -14.11
N ARG A 491 17.03 8.23 -12.80
CA ARG A 491 18.08 8.64 -11.86
C ARG A 491 18.62 7.42 -11.13
N LEU A 492 19.92 7.20 -11.23
CA LEU A 492 20.62 6.21 -10.43
C LEU A 492 21.14 6.85 -9.14
N LEU A 493 20.91 6.20 -8.00
CA LEU A 493 21.35 6.61 -6.67
C LEU A 493 20.97 8.06 -6.28
N PRO A 494 19.72 8.51 -6.54
CA PRO A 494 19.32 9.91 -6.35
C PRO A 494 19.41 10.36 -4.89
N ALA A 495 19.24 9.45 -3.93
CA ALA A 495 19.27 9.75 -2.50
C ALA A 495 19.98 8.66 -1.69
N LEU A 496 21.00 8.00 -2.26
CA LEU A 496 21.82 7.01 -1.56
C LEU A 496 22.45 7.63 -0.30
N PRO A 497 22.14 7.11 0.91
CA PRO A 497 22.78 7.54 2.14
C PRO A 497 24.23 7.09 2.23
N SER A 498 25.08 7.94 2.81
CA SER A 498 26.51 7.65 3.01
C SER A 498 26.72 6.41 3.90
N GLN A 499 25.83 6.21 4.88
CA GLN A 499 25.86 5.07 5.80
C GLN A 499 25.63 3.73 5.08
N TRP A 500 24.94 3.71 3.94
CA TRP A 500 24.72 2.50 3.14
C TRP A 500 25.93 2.16 2.25
N SER A 501 26.87 3.10 2.10
CA SER A 501 28.11 2.89 1.35
C SER A 501 29.30 2.60 2.28
N ALA A 502 29.21 3.00 3.55
CA ALA A 502 30.31 2.95 4.51
C ALA A 502 30.95 1.56 4.71
N ASN A 503 30.21 0.48 4.45
CA ASN A 503 30.68 -0.91 4.61
C ASN A 503 31.27 -1.50 3.32
N GLY A 504 32.04 -0.70 2.56
CA GLY A 504 32.74 -1.17 1.36
C GLY A 504 31.97 -1.05 0.05
N GLY A 505 30.87 -0.27 0.03
CA GLY A 505 29.98 -0.12 -1.12
C GLY A 505 28.78 -1.07 -1.06
N GLY A 506 28.11 -1.26 -2.19
CA GLY A 506 26.92 -2.10 -2.26
C GLY A 506 26.38 -2.27 -3.68
N PHE A 507 25.32 -3.06 -3.80
CA PHE A 507 24.62 -3.27 -5.06
C PHE A 507 23.13 -3.54 -4.84
N VAL A 508 22.34 -3.38 -5.90
CA VAL A 508 20.96 -3.82 -6.00
C VAL A 508 20.71 -4.38 -7.41
N SER A 509 19.92 -5.44 -7.52
CA SER A 509 19.60 -6.06 -8.81
C SER A 509 18.10 -6.26 -8.94
N GLY A 510 17.61 -6.14 -10.17
CA GLY A 510 16.22 -6.43 -10.52
C GLY A 510 15.23 -5.30 -10.26
N LEU A 511 15.67 -4.08 -9.94
CA LEU A 511 14.76 -2.94 -9.83
C LEU A 511 14.13 -2.63 -11.18
N LEU A 512 12.86 -2.24 -11.17
CA LEU A 512 12.16 -1.83 -12.38
C LEU A 512 12.10 -0.31 -12.47
N ALA A 513 12.09 0.21 -13.70
CA ALA A 513 11.85 1.61 -13.99
C ALA A 513 10.78 1.76 -15.07
N ARG A 514 10.05 2.88 -15.01
CA ARG A 514 9.06 3.27 -16.01
C ARG A 514 9.69 3.30 -17.41
N GLY A 515 8.93 2.91 -18.41
CA GLY A 515 9.37 2.63 -19.78
C GLY A 515 9.71 1.16 -20.03
N GLY A 516 9.54 0.27 -19.05
CA GLY A 516 9.79 -1.16 -19.22
C GLY A 516 11.27 -1.55 -19.09
N PHE A 517 11.98 -0.95 -18.14
CA PHE A 517 13.40 -1.24 -17.90
C PHE A 517 13.61 -2.05 -16.63
N LYS A 518 14.55 -3.00 -16.67
CA LYS A 518 15.12 -3.66 -15.50
C LYS A 518 16.54 -3.15 -15.26
N ILE A 519 16.87 -2.82 -14.03
CA ILE A 519 18.10 -2.12 -13.67
C ILE A 519 18.80 -2.80 -12.51
N ASP A 520 20.08 -3.06 -12.70
CA ASP A 520 21.03 -3.44 -11.66
C ASP A 520 22.02 -2.28 -11.47
N ILE A 521 22.40 -2.01 -10.22
CA ILE A 521 23.28 -0.90 -9.84
C ILE A 521 24.31 -1.40 -8.83
N ALA A 522 25.57 -1.01 -8.98
CA ALA A 522 26.61 -1.19 -7.97
C ALA A 522 27.29 0.15 -7.67
N TRP A 523 27.66 0.37 -6.40
CA TRP A 523 28.32 1.59 -5.93
C TRP A 523 29.50 1.30 -5.02
N SER A 524 30.42 2.26 -4.96
CA SER A 524 31.66 2.20 -4.18
C SER A 524 31.42 2.51 -2.69
N SER A 525 32.47 2.38 -1.88
CA SER A 525 32.45 2.79 -0.47
C SER A 525 32.20 4.28 -0.25
N THR A 526 32.46 5.12 -1.25
CA THR A 526 32.15 6.56 -1.25
C THR A 526 30.73 6.87 -1.75
N GLY A 527 30.00 5.86 -2.20
CA GLY A 527 28.65 6.01 -2.78
C GLY A 527 28.65 6.34 -4.27
N ASP A 528 29.80 6.29 -4.94
CA ASP A 528 29.92 6.55 -6.38
C ASP A 528 29.43 5.36 -7.19
N LEU A 529 28.73 5.65 -8.29
CA LEU A 529 28.29 4.62 -9.23
C LEU A 529 29.50 3.90 -9.83
N LEU A 530 29.59 2.58 -9.64
CA LEU A 530 30.62 1.72 -10.23
C LEU A 530 30.16 1.06 -11.53
N ALA A 531 28.93 0.53 -11.52
CA ALA A 531 28.35 -0.15 -12.65
C ALA A 531 26.82 0.00 -12.64
N ALA A 532 26.24 0.04 -13.83
CA ALA A 532 24.80 -0.08 -14.02
C ALA A 532 24.51 -0.95 -15.24
N ASN A 533 23.65 -1.95 -15.08
CA ASN A 533 23.13 -2.76 -16.17
C ASN A 533 21.68 -2.37 -16.41
N ILE A 534 21.35 -1.92 -17.63
CA ILE A 534 20.02 -1.41 -17.97
C ILE A 534 19.48 -2.23 -19.13
N ILE A 535 18.48 -3.06 -18.84
CA ILE A 535 17.84 -3.94 -19.80
C ILE A 535 16.51 -3.32 -20.22
N SER A 536 16.38 -2.98 -21.50
CA SER A 536 15.11 -2.52 -22.10
C SER A 536 14.27 -3.71 -22.51
N ASN A 537 13.19 -4.00 -21.78
CA ASN A 537 12.29 -5.11 -22.10
C ASN A 537 11.34 -4.78 -23.25
N LYS A 538 11.25 -3.50 -23.65
CA LYS A 538 10.31 -2.99 -24.64
C LYS A 538 10.96 -2.27 -25.82
N GLY A 539 12.28 -2.06 -25.81
CA GLY A 539 12.99 -1.31 -26.86
C GLY A 539 12.73 0.20 -26.83
N ASN A 540 12.19 0.72 -25.73
CA ASN A 540 11.96 2.16 -25.58
C ASN A 540 13.27 2.92 -25.39
N ASP A 541 13.27 4.19 -25.83
CA ASP A 541 14.35 5.14 -25.50
C ASP A 541 14.32 5.50 -24.00
N VAL A 542 15.48 5.89 -23.49
CA VAL A 542 15.63 6.34 -22.09
C VAL A 542 16.74 7.36 -21.94
N TYR A 543 16.52 8.33 -21.05
CA TYR A 543 17.58 9.20 -20.55
C TYR A 543 18.01 8.72 -19.17
N VAL A 544 19.32 8.63 -18.94
CA VAL A 544 19.86 8.17 -17.66
C VAL A 544 20.77 9.25 -17.09
N ARG A 545 20.54 9.62 -15.83
CA ARG A 545 21.47 10.45 -15.06
C ARG A 545 22.37 9.56 -14.22
N LEU A 546 23.65 9.63 -14.56
CA LEU A 546 24.72 9.11 -13.72
C LEU A 546 25.02 10.18 -12.66
N ARG A 547 24.92 9.82 -11.38
CA ARG A 547 25.42 10.67 -10.31
C ARG A 547 26.92 10.41 -10.19
N LEU A 548 27.72 11.28 -10.80
CA LEU A 548 29.15 11.38 -10.49
C LEU A 548 29.26 12.43 -9.37
N HIS A 549 29.73 12.04 -8.19
CA HIS A 549 30.03 13.04 -7.16
C HIS A 549 31.21 13.91 -7.66
N ASN A 550 30.99 15.23 -7.67
CA ASN A 550 32.04 16.24 -7.53
C ASN A 550 31.77 17.00 -6.25
#